data_AF-A0A537EC88-F1
#
_entry.id   AF-A0A537EC88-F1
#
_cell.length_a   1.000
_cell.length_b   1.000
_cell.length_c   1.000
_cell.angle_alpha   90.00
_cell.angle_beta   90.00
_cell.angle_gamma   90.00
#
_symmetry.space_group_name_H-M   'P 1'
#
loop_
_entity.id
_entity.type
_entity.pdbx_description
1 polymer ?
#
loop_
_entity_poly.entity_id
_entity_poly.type
_entity_poly.pdbx_seq_one_letter_code
_entity_poly.pdbx_strand_id
1 'polypeptide(L)'
;MHVRLWNRKGVEVILASLLLVVIVVGMSVVVYVWSLGIFGSTLPAPVNGKEILVLENQGFSGAKNVTLYLRNTGTAITTLVTYYVQDLNGNQCARRSGWSQGPYFPTQLAIVPLSIQSPPSSSCTWTGTPFTFQPGNIYTIVIVSQRNQQFSFTVQS
;
A
#
# COMPACT_ATOMS: atom_id res chain seq x y z
N MET A 1 -77.23 3.93 -29.48
CA MET A 1 -76.23 3.67 -28.41
C MET A 1 -75.10 4.66 -28.55
N HIS A 2 -75.00 5.65 -27.68
CA HIS A 2 -73.99 6.72 -27.74
C HIS A 2 -72.81 6.31 -26.84
N VAL A 3 -71.66 5.96 -27.44
CA VAL A 3 -70.43 5.65 -26.69
C VAL A 3 -69.73 6.97 -26.37
N ARG A 4 -69.62 7.29 -25.07
CA ARG A 4 -68.98 8.52 -24.57
C ARG A 4 -67.46 8.32 -24.60
N LEU A 5 -66.78 8.88 -25.60
CA LEU A 5 -65.32 8.87 -25.69
C LEU A 5 -64.73 9.85 -24.67
N TRP A 6 -64.31 9.33 -23.52
CA TRP A 6 -63.66 10.11 -22.45
C TRP A 6 -62.31 10.64 -22.96
N ASN A 7 -62.04 11.93 -22.79
CA ASN A 7 -60.81 12.59 -23.25
C ASN A 7 -59.61 12.16 -22.38
N ARG A 8 -58.93 11.07 -22.79
CA ARG A 8 -57.82 10.42 -22.06
C ARG A 8 -56.55 11.26 -21.94
N LYS A 9 -56.41 12.34 -22.73
CA LYS A 9 -55.17 13.13 -22.85
C LYS A 9 -54.64 13.68 -21.53
N GLY A 10 -55.51 14.10 -20.61
CA GLY A 10 -55.09 14.59 -19.29
C GLY A 10 -54.67 13.47 -18.33
N VAL A 11 -55.32 12.31 -18.44
CA VAL A 11 -55.07 11.15 -17.57
C VAL A 11 -53.74 10.49 -17.93
N GLU A 12 -53.41 10.40 -19.23
CA GLU A 12 -52.12 9.87 -19.71
C GLU A 12 -50.93 10.70 -19.20
N VAL A 13 -51.06 12.04 -19.15
CA VAL A 13 -49.98 12.93 -18.67
C VAL A 13 -49.75 12.77 -17.16
N ILE A 14 -50.83 12.60 -16.40
CA ILE A 14 -50.76 12.35 -14.95
C ILE A 14 -50.15 10.97 -14.67
N LEU A 15 -50.55 9.95 -15.45
CA LEU A 15 -49.97 8.61 -15.34
C LEU A 15 -48.47 8.61 -15.70
N ALA A 16 -48.08 9.34 -16.75
CA ALA A 16 -46.69 9.44 -17.17
C ALA A 16 -45.81 10.15 -16.11
N SER A 17 -46.31 11.22 -15.49
CA SER A 17 -45.56 11.93 -14.45
C SER A 17 -45.41 11.09 -13.18
N LEU A 18 -46.45 10.35 -12.78
CA LEU A 18 -46.38 9.43 -11.64
C LEU A 18 -45.40 8.28 -11.91
N LEU A 19 -45.44 7.72 -13.12
CA LEU A 19 -44.50 6.67 -13.53
C LEU A 19 -43.04 7.17 -13.50
N LEU A 20 -42.80 8.39 -13.99
CA LEU A 20 -41.48 9.01 -13.97
C LEU A 20 -40.96 9.16 -12.55
N VAL A 21 -41.78 9.66 -11.63
CA VAL A 21 -41.38 9.82 -10.22
C VAL A 21 -41.02 8.47 -9.59
N VAL A 22 -41.83 7.43 -9.84
CA VAL A 22 -41.57 6.09 -9.31
C VAL A 22 -40.24 5.52 -9.84
N ILE A 23 -39.98 5.67 -11.14
CA ILE A 23 -38.73 5.18 -11.74
C ILE A 23 -37.53 5.96 -11.20
N VAL A 24 -37.63 7.29 -11.06
CA VAL A 24 -36.55 8.12 -10.51
C VAL A 24 -36.21 7.71 -9.08
N VAL A 25 -37.22 7.46 -8.24
CA VAL A 25 -37.01 7.00 -6.87
C VAL A 25 -36.45 5.59 -6.84
N GLY A 26 -36.90 4.70 -7.72
CA GLY A 26 -36.33 3.35 -7.82
C GLY A 26 -34.86 3.36 -8.24
N MET A 27 -34.51 4.15 -9.26
CA MET A 27 -33.14 4.28 -9.75
C MET A 27 -32.22 4.94 -8.71
N SER A 28 -32.70 5.93 -7.95
CA SER A 28 -31.86 6.56 -6.92
C SER A 28 -31.44 5.58 -5.82
N VAL A 29 -32.35 4.69 -5.40
CA VAL A 29 -32.04 3.65 -4.41
C VAL A 29 -31.04 2.64 -4.96
N VAL A 30 -31.19 2.23 -6.22
CA VAL A 30 -30.24 1.31 -6.87
C VAL A 30 -28.85 1.95 -6.99
N VAL A 31 -28.77 3.22 -7.40
CA VAL A 31 -27.49 3.95 -7.48
C VAL A 31 -26.86 4.10 -6.10
N TYR A 32 -27.65 4.37 -5.07
CA TYR A 32 -27.16 4.45 -3.69
C TYR A 32 -26.56 3.12 -3.21
N VAL A 33 -27.28 2.00 -3.40
CA VAL A 33 -26.81 0.66 -2.98
C VAL A 33 -25.61 0.19 -3.83
N TRP A 34 -25.61 0.47 -5.13
CA TRP A 34 -24.48 0.18 -6.01
C TRP A 34 -23.23 0.97 -5.63
N SER A 35 -23.42 2.25 -5.27
CA SER A 35 -22.33 3.08 -4.76
C SER A 35 -21.73 2.46 -3.49
N LEU A 36 -22.56 2.07 -2.51
CA LEU A 36 -22.08 1.39 -1.30
C LEU A 36 -21.35 0.08 -1.59
N GLY A 37 -21.84 -0.73 -2.53
CA GLY A 37 -21.22 -2.00 -2.92
C GLY A 37 -19.86 -1.82 -3.59
N ILE A 38 -19.74 -0.84 -4.50
CA ILE A 38 -18.46 -0.51 -5.13
C ILE A 38 -17.48 0.01 -4.08
N PHE A 39 -17.86 1.01 -3.28
CA PHE A 39 -16.97 1.55 -2.26
C PHE A 39 -16.57 0.48 -1.23
N GLY A 40 -17.46 -0.44 -0.86
CA GLY A 40 -17.13 -1.57 0.01
C GLY A 40 -16.16 -2.60 -0.62
N SER A 41 -16.12 -2.70 -1.95
CA SER A 41 -15.23 -3.62 -2.68
C SER A 41 -13.90 -2.98 -3.12
N THR A 42 -13.87 -1.65 -3.31
CA THR A 42 -12.70 -0.91 -3.79
C THR A 42 -11.87 -0.31 -2.68
N LEU A 43 -12.45 -0.10 -1.50
CA LEU A 43 -11.68 0.32 -0.33
C LEU A 43 -10.91 -0.90 0.20
N PRO A 44 -9.60 -0.75 0.51
CA PRO A 44 -8.88 -1.80 1.22
C PRO A 44 -9.66 -2.16 2.48
N ALA A 45 -9.79 -3.46 2.76
CA ALA A 45 -10.36 -3.93 4.02
C ALA A 45 -9.74 -3.12 5.17
N PRO A 46 -10.52 -2.70 6.18
CA PRO A 46 -9.98 -1.95 7.31
C PRO A 46 -8.79 -2.72 7.85
N VAL A 47 -7.61 -2.13 7.71
CA VAL A 47 -6.36 -2.77 8.09
C VAL A 47 -6.44 -2.91 9.60
N ASN A 48 -6.73 -4.12 10.09
CA ASN A 48 -6.74 -4.41 11.51
C ASN A 48 -5.30 -4.19 12.00
N GLY A 49 -5.06 -2.99 12.52
CA GLY A 49 -3.77 -2.52 12.99
C GLY A 49 -2.98 -1.68 11.98
N LYS A 50 -2.29 -0.67 12.50
CA LYS A 50 -1.37 0.21 11.77
C LYS A 50 0.04 -0.37 11.89
N GLU A 51 0.73 -0.57 10.77
CA GLU A 51 2.16 -0.93 10.80
C GLU A 51 2.99 0.34 11.01
N ILE A 52 3.83 0.37 12.05
CA ILE A 52 4.77 1.45 12.31
C ILE A 52 6.09 0.84 12.73
N LEU A 53 7.14 1.15 11.98
CA LEU A 53 8.50 0.76 12.31
C LEU A 53 9.33 2.01 12.55
N VAL A 54 10.02 2.05 13.68
CA VAL A 54 10.93 3.13 14.08
C VAL A 54 12.34 2.57 14.13
N LEU A 55 13.30 3.25 13.50
CA LEU A 55 14.71 2.90 13.61
C LEU A 55 15.23 3.26 15.01
N GLU A 56 15.66 2.27 15.79
CA GLU A 56 16.31 2.47 17.08
C GLU A 56 17.83 2.54 16.94
N ASN A 57 18.40 1.70 16.07
CA ASN A 57 19.84 1.65 15.84
C ASN A 57 20.16 1.05 14.47
N GLN A 58 21.40 1.21 14.01
CA GLN A 58 21.95 0.58 12.82
C GLN A 58 23.36 0.07 13.10
N GLY A 59 23.77 -1.01 12.43
CA GLY A 59 25.12 -1.55 12.50
C GLY A 59 25.62 -1.98 11.14
N PHE A 60 26.83 -1.58 10.78
CA PHE A 60 27.48 -1.99 9.53
C PHE A 60 28.43 -3.14 9.81
N SER A 61 28.37 -4.18 8.97
CA SER A 61 29.27 -5.33 9.04
C SER A 61 30.01 -5.48 7.71
N GLY A 62 31.21 -4.91 7.69
CA GLY A 62 31.99 -4.74 6.47
C GLY A 62 31.35 -3.75 5.49
N ALA A 63 31.80 -3.78 4.24
CA ALA A 63 31.40 -2.81 3.22
C ALA A 63 30.08 -3.17 2.49
N LYS A 64 29.45 -4.31 2.80
CA LYS A 64 28.29 -4.83 2.02
C LYS A 64 27.07 -5.19 2.85
N ASN A 65 27.15 -5.17 4.18
CA ASN A 65 26.04 -5.56 5.04
C ASN A 65 25.73 -4.45 6.03
N VAL A 66 24.42 -4.21 6.22
CA VAL A 66 23.89 -3.32 7.25
C VAL A 66 22.76 -4.04 7.96
N THR A 67 22.75 -3.95 9.28
CA THR A 67 21.69 -4.48 10.13
C THR A 67 20.94 -3.31 10.73
N LEU A 68 19.64 -3.26 10.50
CA LEU A 68 18.75 -2.27 11.13
C LEU A 68 18.09 -2.89 12.34
N TYR A 69 18.02 -2.12 13.41
CA TYR A 69 17.28 -2.44 14.63
C TYR A 69 16.01 -1.59 14.62
N LEU A 70 14.90 -2.18 14.21
CA LEU A 70 13.62 -1.48 14.04
C LEU A 70 12.65 -1.88 15.15
N ARG A 71 12.03 -0.94 15.85
CA ARG A 71 10.94 -1.22 16.79
C ARG A 71 9.60 -1.17 16.08
N ASN A 72 8.81 -2.23 16.21
CA ASN A 72 7.40 -2.14 15.85
C ASN A 72 6.63 -1.37 16.92
N THR A 73 6.32 -0.10 16.66
CA THR A 73 5.49 0.75 17.52
C THR A 73 4.03 0.82 17.05
N GLY A 74 3.71 0.03 16.01
CA GLY A 74 2.38 -0.10 15.47
C GLY A 74 1.49 -1.05 16.28
N THR A 75 0.26 -1.22 15.80
CA THR A 75 -0.72 -2.15 16.36
C THR A 75 -0.90 -3.41 15.52
N ALA A 76 -0.28 -3.46 14.34
CA ALA A 76 -0.27 -4.65 13.46
C ALA A 76 1.04 -5.44 13.58
N ILE A 77 0.94 -6.74 13.32
CA ILE A 77 2.08 -7.60 13.03
C ILE A 77 2.63 -7.21 11.65
N THR A 78 3.94 -6.98 11.56
CA THR A 78 4.60 -6.52 10.32
C THR A 78 5.55 -7.59 9.78
N THR A 79 5.41 -7.92 8.49
CA THR A 79 6.34 -8.80 7.76
C THR A 79 6.95 -8.01 6.60
N LEU A 80 8.27 -8.02 6.47
CA LEU A 80 9.02 -7.26 5.45
C LEU A 80 9.39 -8.18 4.29
N VAL A 81 9.18 -7.71 3.06
CA VAL A 81 9.33 -8.57 1.86
C VAL A 81 10.21 -7.95 0.76
N THR A 82 10.42 -6.63 0.78
CA THR A 82 11.37 -5.99 -0.12
C THR A 82 12.17 -4.91 0.58
N TYR A 83 13.39 -4.65 0.11
CA TYR A 83 14.16 -3.48 0.50
C TYR A 83 14.90 -2.87 -0.68
N TYR A 84 15.19 -1.59 -0.54
CA TYR A 84 15.95 -0.76 -1.45
C TYR A 84 17.00 -0.02 -0.65
N VAL A 85 18.24 -0.05 -1.10
CA VAL A 85 19.34 0.75 -0.53
C VAL A 85 19.82 1.69 -1.61
N GLN A 86 19.84 2.98 -1.32
CA GLN A 86 20.25 4.04 -2.23
C GLN A 86 21.38 4.86 -1.61
N ASP A 87 22.38 5.23 -2.42
CA ASP A 87 23.41 6.21 -2.04
C ASP A 87 22.97 7.65 -2.38
N LEU A 88 23.74 8.64 -1.91
CA LEU A 88 23.48 10.06 -2.21
C LEU A 88 23.60 10.41 -3.71
N ASN A 89 24.26 9.56 -4.49
CA ASN A 89 24.49 9.76 -5.93
C ASN A 89 23.35 9.18 -6.77
N GLY A 90 22.33 8.59 -6.13
CA GLY A 90 21.16 8.02 -6.78
C GLY A 90 21.35 6.57 -7.26
N ASN A 91 22.49 5.94 -6.99
CA ASN A 91 22.69 4.52 -7.27
C ASN A 91 21.89 3.68 -6.28
N GLN A 92 21.32 2.57 -6.74
CA GLN A 92 20.40 1.78 -5.93
C GLN A 92 20.62 0.27 -6.09
N CYS A 93 20.51 -0.46 -4.99
CA CYS A 93 20.39 -1.92 -4.93
C CYS A 93 19.00 -2.29 -4.41
N ALA A 94 18.22 -3.01 -5.22
CA ALA A 94 16.85 -3.41 -4.92
C ALA A 94 16.71 -4.93 -4.73
N ARG A 95 16.28 -5.36 -3.54
CA ARG A 95 15.91 -6.76 -3.25
C ARG A 95 14.38 -6.90 -3.29
N ARG A 96 13.85 -7.48 -4.38
CA ARG A 96 12.40 -7.64 -4.57
C ARG A 96 11.86 -9.05 -4.36
N SER A 97 12.72 -10.07 -4.41
CA SER A 97 12.32 -11.47 -4.28
C SER A 97 13.33 -12.26 -3.44
N GLY A 98 12.88 -13.35 -2.83
CA GLY A 98 13.74 -14.23 -2.03
C GLY A 98 14.31 -13.59 -0.76
N TRP A 99 13.65 -12.54 -0.24
CA TRP A 99 13.92 -11.98 1.09
C TRP A 99 12.60 -11.77 1.81
N SER A 100 12.52 -12.31 3.02
CA SER A 100 11.39 -12.11 3.93
C SER A 100 11.96 -12.03 5.33
N GLN A 101 11.46 -11.10 6.14
CA GLN A 101 11.87 -10.88 7.51
C GLN A 101 10.65 -10.63 8.40
N GLY A 102 10.65 -11.22 9.59
CA GLY A 102 9.50 -11.25 10.49
C GLY A 102 8.75 -12.59 10.46
N PRO A 103 7.52 -12.67 11.00
CA PRO A 103 6.70 -11.54 11.47
C PRO A 103 7.25 -10.86 12.73
N TYR A 104 7.04 -9.55 12.83
CA TYR A 104 7.39 -8.74 14.01
C TYR A 104 6.11 -8.26 14.71
N PHE A 105 5.94 -8.66 15.96
CA PHE A 105 4.78 -8.29 16.77
C PHE A 105 4.88 -6.83 17.26
N PRO A 106 3.76 -6.19 17.59
CA PRO A 106 3.78 -4.90 18.29
C PRO A 106 4.73 -4.92 19.49
N THR A 107 5.45 -3.82 19.70
CA THR A 107 6.51 -3.60 20.72
C THR A 107 7.80 -4.42 20.55
N GLN A 108 7.86 -5.36 19.61
CA GLN A 108 9.05 -6.18 19.38
C GLN A 108 10.16 -5.39 18.67
N LEU A 109 11.41 -5.65 19.08
CA LEU A 109 12.59 -5.22 18.34
C LEU A 109 12.86 -6.19 17.17
N ALA A 110 12.77 -5.68 15.96
CA ALA A 110 13.10 -6.36 14.71
C ALA A 110 14.57 -6.14 14.37
N ILE A 111 15.30 -7.25 14.18
CA ILE A 111 16.67 -7.24 13.67
C ILE A 111 16.59 -7.57 12.19
N VAL A 112 16.96 -6.60 11.34
CA VAL A 112 16.73 -6.65 9.90
C VAL A 112 18.06 -6.55 9.16
N PRO A 113 18.69 -7.69 8.80
CA PRO A 113 19.91 -7.70 8.02
C PRO A 113 19.64 -7.46 6.53
N LEU A 114 20.39 -6.53 5.95
CA LEU A 114 20.34 -6.12 4.55
C LEU A 114 21.73 -6.29 3.93
N SER A 115 21.78 -6.74 2.68
CA SER A 115 23.05 -6.96 1.97
C SER A 115 23.03 -6.43 0.55
N ILE A 116 24.09 -5.71 0.17
CA ILE A 116 24.23 -5.08 -1.14
C ILE A 116 25.33 -5.79 -1.97
N GLN A 117 25.17 -7.09 -2.25
CA GLN A 117 26.21 -7.80 -3.01
C GLN A 117 26.31 -7.27 -4.44
N SER A 118 27.54 -6.98 -4.85
CA SER A 118 27.89 -6.51 -6.19
C SER A 118 27.48 -7.51 -7.29
N PRO A 119 27.07 -7.06 -8.49
CA PRO A 119 26.74 -7.95 -9.59
C PRO A 119 27.92 -8.86 -10.00
N PRO A 120 27.66 -10.06 -10.55
CA PRO A 120 26.36 -10.71 -10.70
C PRO A 120 25.96 -11.38 -9.39
N SER A 121 25.01 -10.80 -8.67
CA SER A 121 24.46 -11.38 -7.45
C SER A 121 22.97 -11.62 -7.67
N SER A 122 22.48 -12.75 -7.17
CA SER A 122 21.04 -12.95 -7.04
C SER A 122 20.47 -12.08 -5.91
N SER A 123 21.33 -11.42 -5.10
CA SER A 123 20.94 -10.66 -3.91
C SER A 123 20.23 -9.36 -4.25
N CYS A 124 20.61 -8.59 -5.27
CA CYS A 124 19.83 -7.41 -5.63
C CYS A 124 19.97 -6.99 -7.08
N THR A 125 18.94 -6.31 -7.57
CA THR A 125 18.93 -5.67 -8.87
C THR A 125 19.51 -4.26 -8.73
N TRP A 126 20.59 -3.99 -9.44
CA TRP A 126 21.27 -2.70 -9.39
C TRP A 126 20.69 -1.71 -10.40
N THR A 127 20.67 -0.43 -10.04
CA THR A 127 20.34 0.70 -10.91
C THR A 127 21.42 1.75 -10.73
N GLY A 128 22.06 2.17 -11.83
CA GLY A 128 23.28 3.00 -11.77
C GLY A 128 24.54 2.16 -11.53
N THR A 129 25.51 2.75 -10.83
CA THR A 129 26.81 2.12 -10.54
C THR A 129 26.74 1.33 -9.23
N PRO A 130 27.21 0.07 -9.18
CA PRO A 130 27.31 -0.65 -7.92
C PRO A 130 28.17 0.09 -6.90
N PHE A 131 27.70 0.15 -5.65
CA PHE A 131 28.41 0.80 -4.55
C PHE A 131 28.57 -0.14 -3.36
N THR A 132 29.38 0.29 -2.41
CA THR A 132 29.59 -0.36 -1.11
C THR A 132 29.44 0.66 0.00
N PHE A 133 29.07 0.23 1.20
CA PHE A 133 29.05 1.09 2.36
C PHE A 133 30.47 1.59 2.67
N GLN A 134 30.62 2.91 2.67
CA GLN A 134 31.81 3.65 3.04
C GLN A 134 31.51 4.49 4.31
N PRO A 135 32.42 4.50 5.30
CA PRO A 135 32.28 5.31 6.49
C PRO A 135 32.10 6.79 6.19
N GLY A 136 31.21 7.46 6.92
CA GLY A 136 30.89 8.88 6.76
C GLY A 136 29.82 9.19 5.72
N ASN A 137 29.49 8.24 4.84
CA ASN A 137 28.45 8.43 3.82
C ASN A 137 27.06 8.09 4.35
N ILE A 138 26.06 8.77 3.77
CA ILE A 138 24.65 8.59 4.09
C ILE A 138 23.98 7.73 3.02
N TYR A 139 23.07 6.85 3.45
CA TYR A 139 22.30 5.97 2.59
C TYR A 139 20.82 6.04 2.96
N THR A 140 19.94 5.99 1.96
CA THR A 140 18.50 5.89 2.16
C THR A 140 18.09 4.44 1.98
N ILE A 141 17.39 3.90 2.97
CA ILE A 141 16.86 2.55 2.97
C ILE A 141 15.35 2.60 2.97
N VAL A 142 14.73 2.06 1.93
CA VAL A 142 13.28 1.90 1.86
C VAL A 142 12.95 0.41 2.00
N ILE A 143 12.04 0.08 2.91
CA ILE A 143 11.58 -1.29 3.15
C ILE A 143 10.08 -1.35 2.92
N VAL A 144 9.62 -2.42 2.29
CA VAL A 144 8.19 -2.62 2.03
C VAL A 144 7.68 -3.86 2.75
N SER A 145 6.57 -3.71 3.46
CA SER A 145 5.87 -4.82 4.12
C SER A 145 5.08 -5.67 3.13
N GLN A 146 4.66 -6.85 3.58
CA GLN A 146 3.74 -7.72 2.84
C GLN A 146 2.39 -7.04 2.59
N ARG A 147 2.02 -6.05 3.41
CA ARG A 147 0.82 -5.21 3.23
C ARG A 147 1.07 -4.02 2.32
N ASN A 148 2.20 -3.98 1.63
CA ASN A 148 2.62 -2.90 0.73
C ASN A 148 2.79 -1.54 1.43
N GLN A 149 3.01 -1.53 2.76
CA GLN A 149 3.40 -0.32 3.49
C GLN A 149 4.89 -0.08 3.30
N GLN A 150 5.27 1.17 3.00
CA GLN A 150 6.67 1.56 2.85
C GLN A 150 7.16 2.27 4.10
N PHE A 151 8.40 1.97 4.48
CA PHE A 151 9.16 2.61 5.55
C PHE A 151 10.48 3.11 4.99
N SER A 152 10.79 4.39 5.20
CA SER A 152 12.02 5.01 4.72
C SER A 152 12.88 5.42 5.90
N PHE A 153 14.14 5.02 5.87
CA PHE A 153 15.14 5.29 6.89
C PHE A 153 16.39 5.89 6.26
N THR A 154 17.02 6.82 6.96
CA THR A 154 18.31 7.37 6.56
C THR A 154 19.35 6.86 7.53
N VAL A 155 20.40 6.23 7.00
CA VAL A 155 21.46 5.61 7.79
C VAL A 155 22.82 6.18 7.37
N GLN A 156 23.79 6.16 8.28
CA GLN A 156 25.14 6.66 8.06
C GLN A 156 26.12 5.57 8.49
N SER A 157 27.02 5.20 7.58
CA SER A 157 28.06 4.19 7.82
C SER A 157 29.27 4.75 8.54
#